data_AF-A0A2T4B560-F1
#
_entry.id   AF-A0A2T4B560-F1
#
_cell.length_a   1.000
_cell.length_b   1.000
_cell.length_c   1.000
_cell.angle_alpha   90.00
_cell.angle_beta   90.00
_cell.angle_gamma   90.00
#
_symmetry.space_group_name_H-M   'P 1'
#
loop_
_entity.id
_entity.type
_entity.pdbx_description
1 polymer ?
#
loop_
_entity_poly.entity_id
_entity_poly.type
_entity_poly.pdbx_seq_one_letter_code
_entity_poly.pdbx_strand_id
1 'polypeptide(L)'
;MSDDKADLLRFATEYADNNIDLYELLGVDALTPKEDVHRAWRKASLNNHPDKAREKFDAAKWELFERARDILSDPNARAAYDQSLKAKLLRKQEREAMDKEHQRFADDLEARENAHRQQMQQQQQREQEKLAKERERLAEVQRLHDEEKERQAKAAQDLEDRAEALRRVRENREEKARRKQMKKSIKATKGIKKQPGPSNGTVLVPGDYLVDLGSVKKKYWELVCDKLRAVQAVRNLQKLDATNSQELEDAEKKMIEARQRIHDAEMKFQQDTAAV
;
A
#
# COMPACT_ATOMS: atom_id res chain seq x y z
N MET A 1 48.06 -6.42 74.04
CA MET A 1 47.95 -4.95 74.21
C MET A 1 48.30 -4.16 72.95
N SER A 2 49.27 -4.58 72.10
CA SER A 2 49.54 -3.89 70.82
C SER A 2 48.59 -4.34 69.69
N ASP A 3 48.17 -5.61 69.70
CA ASP A 3 47.35 -6.18 68.62
C ASP A 3 45.92 -5.61 68.62
N ASP A 4 45.33 -5.41 69.80
CA ASP A 4 43.97 -4.87 69.95
C ASP A 4 43.81 -3.49 69.31
N LYS A 5 44.85 -2.63 69.40
CA LYS A 5 44.82 -1.28 68.84
C LYS A 5 44.95 -1.28 67.32
N ALA A 6 45.77 -2.18 66.77
CA ALA A 6 45.88 -2.36 65.33
C ALA A 6 44.57 -2.90 64.73
N ASP A 7 43.93 -3.81 65.44
CA ASP A 7 42.62 -4.34 65.06
C ASP A 7 41.54 -3.25 65.08
N LEU A 8 41.51 -2.35 66.08
CA LEU A 8 40.57 -1.22 66.12
C LEU A 8 40.74 -0.27 64.93
N LEU A 9 41.97 -0.01 64.48
CA LEU A 9 42.23 0.81 63.29
C LEU A 9 41.72 0.12 62.01
N ARG A 10 41.95 -1.20 61.88
CA ARG A 10 41.42 -1.98 60.76
C ARG A 10 39.90 -1.94 60.74
N PHE A 11 39.25 -2.22 61.87
CA PHE A 11 37.80 -2.21 61.97
C PHE A 11 37.20 -0.82 61.74
N ALA A 12 37.87 0.25 62.20
CA ALA A 12 37.48 1.63 61.89
C ALA A 12 37.44 1.87 60.36
N THR A 13 38.48 1.48 59.64
CA THR A 13 38.48 1.62 58.18
C THR A 13 37.43 0.76 57.49
N GLU A 14 37.29 -0.49 57.92
CA GLU A 14 36.35 -1.47 57.36
C GLU A 14 34.88 -1.05 57.56
N TYR A 15 34.52 -0.54 58.74
CA TYR A 15 33.15 -0.10 59.00
C TYR A 15 32.78 1.18 58.24
N ALA A 16 33.73 2.10 58.05
CA ALA A 16 33.53 3.26 57.19
C ALA A 16 33.31 2.85 55.72
N ASP A 17 34.04 1.84 55.24
CA ASP A 17 33.88 1.30 53.89
C ASP A 17 32.52 0.57 53.74
N ASN A 18 32.16 -0.27 54.72
CA ASN A 18 30.89 -1.00 54.78
C ASN A 18 29.67 -0.13 55.09
N ASN A 19 29.85 1.19 55.23
CA ASN A 19 28.76 2.15 55.42
C ASN A 19 27.96 1.92 56.72
N ILE A 20 28.63 1.41 57.75
CA ILE A 20 28.06 1.24 59.09
C ILE A 20 28.32 2.50 59.87
N ASP A 21 27.25 3.19 60.28
CA ASP A 21 27.33 4.38 61.12
C ASP A 21 27.49 4.00 62.59
N LEU A 22 28.70 4.16 63.12
CA LEU A 22 29.03 3.85 64.51
C LEU A 22 28.42 4.88 65.49
N TYR A 23 28.21 6.12 65.02
CA TYR A 23 27.61 7.20 65.80
C TYR A 23 26.11 6.96 65.97
N GLU A 24 25.41 6.63 64.87
CA GLU A 24 24.00 6.26 64.91
C GLU A 24 23.76 5.00 65.74
N LEU A 25 24.63 3.99 65.61
CA LEU A 25 24.51 2.74 66.37
C LEU A 25 24.52 2.97 67.88
N LEU A 26 25.40 3.85 68.36
CA LEU A 26 25.50 4.21 69.78
C LEU A 26 24.53 5.32 70.20
N GLY A 27 23.83 5.95 69.24
CA GLY A 27 22.93 7.07 69.46
C GLY A 27 23.64 8.32 69.94
N VAL A 28 24.86 8.57 69.45
CA VAL A 28 25.70 9.71 69.81
C VAL A 28 26.00 10.56 68.58
N ASP A 29 26.25 11.85 68.77
CA ASP A 29 26.67 12.73 67.68
C ASP A 29 28.20 12.66 67.47
N ALA A 30 28.67 13.02 66.27
CA ALA A 30 30.09 13.09 65.93
C ALA A 30 30.88 14.08 66.80
N LEU A 31 30.22 15.03 67.49
CA LEU A 31 30.86 15.97 68.41
C LEU A 31 30.91 15.47 69.87
N THR A 32 30.37 14.29 70.15
CA THR A 32 30.26 13.75 71.52
C THR A 32 31.64 13.44 72.10
N PRO A 33 31.99 13.91 73.31
CA PRO A 33 33.27 13.61 73.94
C PRO A 33 33.32 12.15 74.41
N LYS A 34 34.54 11.61 74.55
CA LYS A 34 34.79 10.21 74.92
C LYS A 34 34.00 9.73 76.15
N GLU A 35 33.93 10.55 77.19
CA GLU A 35 33.25 10.21 78.45
C GLU A 35 31.75 9.95 78.24
N ASP A 36 31.14 10.67 77.31
CA ASP A 36 29.73 10.54 76.98
C ASP A 36 29.47 9.37 76.03
N VAL A 37 30.44 8.98 75.20
CA VAL A 37 30.38 7.75 74.38
C VAL A 37 30.27 6.52 75.28
N HIS A 38 31.09 6.43 76.33
CA HIS A 38 31.04 5.29 77.25
C HIS A 38 29.73 5.26 78.07
N ARG A 39 29.18 6.43 78.40
CA ARG A 39 27.87 6.55 79.06
C ARG A 39 26.73 6.13 78.14
N ALA A 40 26.74 6.59 76.89
CA ALA A 40 25.76 6.23 75.88
C ALA A 40 25.79 4.73 75.58
N TRP A 41 26.99 4.15 75.43
CA TRP A 41 27.16 2.70 75.28
C TRP A 41 26.53 1.94 76.44
N ARG A 42 26.81 2.30 77.70
CA ARG A 42 26.18 1.62 78.86
C ARG A 42 24.67 1.67 78.81
N LYS A 43 24.10 2.83 78.42
CA LYS A 43 22.64 3.00 78.31
C LYS A 43 22.05 2.16 77.17
N ALA A 44 22.69 2.14 76.00
CA ALA A 44 22.26 1.37 74.83
C ALA A 44 22.45 -0.14 75.03
N SER A 45 23.56 -0.53 75.67
CA SER A 45 23.93 -1.90 76.00
C SER A 45 22.91 -2.58 76.92
N LEU A 46 22.34 -1.86 77.89
CA LEU A 46 21.28 -2.41 78.76
C LEU A 46 20.05 -2.93 77.99
N ASN A 47 19.78 -2.42 76.79
CA ASN A 47 18.67 -2.87 75.96
C ASN A 47 19.06 -4.05 75.06
N ASN A 48 20.34 -4.16 74.70
CA ASN A 48 20.87 -5.17 73.78
C ASN A 48 21.64 -6.31 74.48
N HIS A 49 21.74 -6.29 75.81
CA HIS A 49 22.50 -7.28 76.59
C HIS A 49 21.87 -8.68 76.49
N PRO A 50 22.68 -9.76 76.33
CA PRO A 50 22.18 -11.13 76.15
C PRO A 50 21.22 -11.59 77.26
N ASP A 51 21.49 -11.19 78.50
CA ASP A 51 20.65 -11.54 79.66
C ASP A 51 19.23 -10.95 79.61
N LYS A 52 19.10 -9.74 79.04
CA LYS A 52 17.82 -9.00 79.00
C LYS A 52 17.08 -9.19 77.66
N ALA A 53 17.82 -9.38 76.58
CA ALA A 53 17.26 -9.49 75.23
C ALA A 53 16.78 -10.90 74.87
N ARG A 54 17.21 -11.96 75.59
CA ARG A 54 16.81 -13.38 75.46
C ARG A 54 16.46 -13.81 74.02
N GLU A 55 15.20 -13.71 73.59
CA GLU A 55 14.72 -14.12 72.26
C GLU A 55 15.06 -13.16 71.10
N LYS A 56 15.37 -11.89 71.37
CA LYS A 56 15.76 -10.88 70.37
C LYS A 56 17.26 -10.60 70.32
N PHE A 57 18.05 -11.41 71.02
CA PHE A 57 19.49 -11.22 71.07
C PHE A 57 20.13 -11.61 69.74
N ASP A 58 20.89 -10.68 69.18
CA ASP A 58 21.68 -10.87 67.97
C ASP A 58 23.15 -10.69 68.33
N ALA A 59 23.89 -11.79 68.31
CA ALA A 59 25.31 -11.82 68.68
C ALA A 59 26.16 -10.92 67.77
N ALA A 60 25.83 -10.83 66.48
CA ALA A 60 26.59 -10.01 65.54
C ALA A 60 26.38 -8.52 65.80
N LYS A 61 25.15 -8.11 66.15
CA LYS A 61 24.87 -6.72 66.55
C LYS A 61 25.53 -6.38 67.87
N TRP A 62 25.53 -7.31 68.84
CA TRP A 62 26.20 -7.10 70.12
C TRP A 62 27.71 -6.86 69.93
N GLU A 63 28.36 -7.70 69.13
CA GLU A 63 29.77 -7.54 68.79
C GLU A 63 30.04 -6.21 68.07
N LEU A 64 29.16 -5.81 67.15
CA LEU A 64 29.26 -4.50 66.50
C LEU A 64 29.11 -3.34 67.50
N PHE A 65 28.22 -3.46 68.48
CA PHE A 65 28.03 -2.47 69.55
C PHE A 65 29.25 -2.34 70.46
N GLU A 66 29.89 -3.45 70.82
CA GLU A 66 31.14 -3.45 71.58
C GLU A 66 32.27 -2.82 70.77
N ARG A 67 32.43 -3.22 69.50
CA ARG A 67 33.45 -2.66 68.61
C ARG A 67 33.23 -1.17 68.35
N ALA A 68 31.98 -0.72 68.18
CA ALA A 68 31.65 0.69 68.01
C ALA A 68 32.10 1.52 69.23
N ARG A 69 31.88 1.02 70.45
CA ARG A 69 32.35 1.67 71.68
C ARG A 69 33.87 1.79 71.67
N ASP A 70 34.56 0.71 71.34
CA ASP A 70 36.02 0.67 71.42
C ASP A 70 36.67 1.56 70.35
N ILE A 71 36.11 1.61 69.13
CA ILE A 71 36.56 2.50 68.05
C ILE A 71 36.31 3.97 68.40
N LEU A 72 35.12 4.33 68.90
CA LEU A 72 34.80 5.73 69.24
C LEU A 72 35.47 6.21 70.54
N SER A 73 35.93 5.28 71.38
CA SER A 73 36.63 5.57 72.64
C SER A 73 38.13 5.81 72.45
N ASP A 74 38.77 5.15 71.47
CA ASP A 74 40.16 5.41 71.11
C ASP A 74 40.26 6.60 70.13
N PRO A 75 41.01 7.66 70.47
CA PRO A 75 41.10 8.85 69.62
C PRO A 75 41.73 8.58 68.24
N ASN A 76 42.65 7.62 68.13
CA ASN A 76 43.28 7.26 66.86
C ASN A 76 42.31 6.47 65.98
N ALA A 77 41.57 5.52 66.57
CA ALA A 77 40.59 4.73 65.83
C ALA A 77 39.41 5.60 65.35
N ARG A 78 38.93 6.51 66.20
CA ARG A 78 37.92 7.52 65.83
C ARG A 78 38.40 8.42 64.69
N ALA A 79 39.63 8.94 64.78
CA ALA A 79 40.20 9.76 63.71
C ALA A 79 40.32 9.00 62.38
N ALA A 80 40.71 7.72 62.42
CA ALA A 80 40.78 6.88 61.22
C ALA A 80 39.40 6.63 60.59
N TYR A 81 38.38 6.38 61.42
CA TYR A 81 36.99 6.24 60.99
C TYR A 81 36.49 7.53 60.30
N ASP A 82 36.64 8.68 60.98
CA ASP A 82 36.20 9.99 60.46
C ASP A 82 36.95 10.37 59.17
N GLN A 83 38.25 10.09 59.11
CA GLN A 83 39.06 10.32 57.90
C GLN A 83 38.60 9.44 56.74
N SER A 84 38.27 8.17 56.99
CA SER A 84 37.77 7.26 55.96
C SER A 84 36.41 7.71 55.42
N LEU A 85 35.48 8.10 56.31
CA LEU A 85 34.19 8.67 55.91
C LEU A 85 34.36 9.92 55.04
N LYS A 86 35.24 10.85 55.44
CA LYS A 86 35.54 12.06 54.67
C LYS A 86 36.15 11.73 53.30
N ALA A 87 37.10 10.80 53.27
CA ALA A 87 37.74 10.37 52.02
C ALA A 87 36.73 9.73 51.06
N LYS A 88 35.82 8.90 51.58
CA LYS A 88 34.74 8.28 50.80
C LYS A 88 33.79 9.33 50.22
N LEU A 89 33.38 10.31 51.02
CA LEU A 89 32.53 11.40 50.58
C LEU A 89 33.20 12.22 49.47
N LEU A 90 34.49 12.55 49.65
CA LEU A 90 35.25 13.29 48.64
C LEU A 90 35.36 12.49 47.33
N ARG A 91 35.73 11.21 47.39
CA ARG A 91 35.79 10.31 46.22
C ARG A 91 34.45 10.23 45.49
N LYS A 92 33.33 10.23 46.23
CA LYS A 92 31.99 10.24 45.65
C LYS A 92 31.70 11.55 44.91
N GLN A 93 32.03 12.69 45.52
CA GLN A 93 31.86 14.00 44.89
C GLN A 93 32.73 14.16 43.64
N GLU A 94 34.00 13.72 43.71
CA GLU A 94 34.92 13.72 42.57
C GLU A 94 34.38 12.85 41.43
N ARG A 95 33.89 11.64 41.74
CA ARG A 95 33.27 10.77 40.73
C ARG A 95 32.05 11.42 40.10
N GLU A 96 31.14 11.97 40.90
CA GLU A 96 29.95 12.67 40.39
C GLU A 96 30.31 13.90 39.54
N ALA A 97 31.38 14.62 39.88
CA ALA A 97 31.88 15.72 39.07
C ALA A 97 32.45 15.24 37.73
N MET A 98 33.28 14.19 37.75
CA MET A 98 33.80 13.57 36.53
C MET A 98 32.66 13.05 35.64
N ASP A 99 31.68 12.35 36.21
CA ASP A 99 30.53 11.82 35.47
C ASP A 99 29.73 12.94 34.78
N LYS A 100 29.54 14.08 35.46
CA LYS A 100 28.88 15.26 34.86
C LYS A 100 29.69 15.86 33.72
N GLU A 101 31.01 15.93 33.85
CA GLU A 101 31.87 16.39 32.77
C GLU A 101 31.85 15.42 31.58
N HIS A 102 31.93 14.11 31.84
CA HIS A 102 31.77 13.08 30.81
C HIS A 102 30.41 13.17 30.08
N GLN A 103 29.32 13.41 30.81
CA GLN A 103 28.00 13.65 30.23
C GLN A 103 27.99 14.91 29.35
N ARG A 104 28.55 16.02 29.82
CA ARG A 104 28.65 17.26 29.03
C ARG A 104 29.42 17.07 27.72
N PHE A 105 30.52 16.32 27.76
CA PHE A 105 31.28 16.01 26.54
C PHE A 105 30.51 15.09 25.59
N ALA A 106 29.79 14.10 26.11
CA ALA A 106 28.94 13.23 25.30
C ALA A 106 27.80 14.02 24.62
N ASP A 107 27.13 14.91 25.37
CA ASP A 107 26.04 15.74 24.86
C ASP A 107 26.54 16.74 23.79
N ASP A 108 27.71 17.37 23.98
CA ASP A 108 28.31 18.27 22.97
C ASP A 108 28.69 17.50 21.69
N LEU A 109 29.25 16.29 21.84
CA LEU A 109 29.57 15.44 20.70
C LEU A 109 28.30 15.04 19.94
N GLU A 110 27.27 14.55 20.64
CA GLU A 110 26.00 14.17 20.05
C GLU A 110 25.31 15.36 19.36
N ALA A 111 25.32 16.54 19.98
CA ALA A 111 24.75 17.74 19.40
C ALA A 111 25.44 18.11 18.07
N ARG A 112 26.77 18.01 18.00
CA ARG A 112 27.53 18.27 16.77
C ARG A 112 27.27 17.22 15.70
N GLU A 113 27.23 15.94 16.06
CA GLU A 113 26.92 14.86 15.13
C GLU A 113 25.50 14.99 14.57
N ASN A 114 24.52 15.29 15.43
CA ASN A 114 23.15 15.50 15.02
C ASN A 114 23.00 16.76 14.16
N ALA A 115 23.68 17.86 14.48
CA ALA A 115 23.69 19.06 13.65
C ALA A 115 24.27 18.78 12.26
N HIS A 116 25.39 18.04 12.19
CA HIS A 116 25.99 17.64 10.92
C HIS A 116 25.05 16.71 10.12
N ARG A 117 24.44 15.72 10.78
CA ARG A 117 23.47 14.81 10.16
C ARG A 117 22.26 15.57 9.60
N GLN A 118 21.72 16.52 10.36
CA GLN A 118 20.62 17.37 9.91
C GLN A 118 21.03 18.25 8.74
N GLN A 119 22.24 18.82 8.76
CA GLN A 119 22.76 19.61 7.65
C GLN A 119 22.88 18.76 6.38
N MET A 120 23.41 17.55 6.48
CA MET A 120 23.53 16.62 5.35
C MET A 120 22.15 16.19 4.83
N GLN A 121 21.20 15.88 5.71
CA GLN A 121 19.83 15.56 5.31
C GLN A 121 19.15 16.74 4.61
N GLN A 122 19.30 17.96 5.12
CA GLN A 122 18.76 19.16 4.47
C GLN A 122 19.41 19.40 3.10
N GLN A 123 20.72 19.18 2.96
CA GLN A 123 21.39 19.26 1.67
C GLN A 123 20.84 18.23 0.68
N GLN A 124 20.74 16.96 1.10
CA GLN A 124 20.17 15.90 0.25
C GLN A 124 18.73 16.19 -0.15
N GLN A 125 17.89 16.68 0.77
CA GLN A 125 16.52 17.07 0.45
C GLN A 125 16.48 18.20 -0.58
N ARG A 126 17.32 19.23 -0.43
CA ARG A 126 17.42 20.33 -1.41
C ARG A 126 17.90 19.83 -2.77
N GLU A 127 18.86 18.91 -2.81
CA GLU A 127 19.34 18.30 -4.05
C GLU A 127 18.27 17.45 -4.72
N GLN A 128 17.55 16.62 -3.95
CA GLN A 128 16.42 15.84 -4.45
C GLN A 128 15.30 16.73 -4.98
N GLU A 129 14.97 17.83 -4.29
CA GLU A 129 13.96 18.79 -4.75
C GLU A 129 14.39 19.47 -6.05
N LYS A 130 15.66 19.87 -6.16
CA LYS A 130 16.22 20.43 -7.41
C LYS A 130 16.14 19.42 -8.55
N LEU A 131 16.55 18.18 -8.30
CA LEU A 131 16.50 17.10 -9.29
C LEU A 131 15.06 16.79 -9.71
N ALA A 132 14.12 16.80 -8.77
CA ALA A 132 12.69 16.60 -9.05
C ALA A 132 12.14 17.72 -9.95
N LYS A 133 12.47 18.98 -9.66
CA LYS A 133 12.10 20.14 -10.49
C LYS A 133 12.72 20.08 -11.88
N GLU A 134 13.99 19.66 -12.01
CA GLU A 134 14.61 19.45 -13.31
C GLU A 134 13.93 18.33 -14.09
N ARG A 135 13.58 17.22 -13.43
CA ARG A 135 12.87 16.10 -14.04
C ARG A 135 11.48 16.50 -14.52
N GLU A 136 10.76 17.28 -13.73
CA GLU A 136 9.46 17.84 -14.10
C GLU A 136 9.57 18.77 -15.31
N ARG A 137 10.55 19.69 -15.31
CA ARG A 137 10.82 20.56 -16.47
C ARG A 137 11.12 19.77 -17.74
N LEU A 138 11.95 18.74 -17.65
CA LEU A 138 12.26 17.88 -18.79
C LEU A 138 11.02 17.11 -19.27
N ALA A 139 10.19 16.62 -18.36
CA ALA A 139 8.93 15.96 -18.70
C ALA A 139 7.95 16.93 -19.38
N GLU A 140 7.84 18.17 -18.91
CA GLU A 140 7.01 19.20 -19.54
C GLU A 140 7.49 19.52 -20.95
N VAL A 141 8.80 19.70 -21.14
CA VAL A 141 9.40 19.90 -22.47
C VAL A 141 9.12 18.72 -23.40
N GLN A 142 9.24 17.48 -22.91
CA GLN A 142 8.90 16.28 -23.69
C GLN A 142 7.43 16.28 -24.09
N ARG A 143 6.51 16.62 -23.17
CA ARG A 143 5.08 16.69 -23.47
C ARG A 143 4.75 17.72 -24.54
N LEU A 144 5.34 18.91 -24.46
CA LEU A 144 5.16 19.95 -25.48
C LEU A 144 5.67 19.48 -26.85
N HIS A 145 6.82 18.81 -26.87
CA HIS A 145 7.38 18.26 -28.11
C HIS A 145 6.49 17.18 -28.72
N ASP A 146 5.94 16.29 -27.90
CA ASP A 146 5.04 15.24 -28.36
C ASP A 146 3.70 15.82 -28.85
N GLU A 147 3.13 16.82 -28.15
CA GLU A 147 1.96 17.56 -28.63
C GLU A 147 2.23 18.27 -29.96
N GLU A 148 3.40 18.88 -30.12
CA GLU A 148 3.77 19.55 -31.37
C GLU A 148 3.92 18.55 -32.52
N LYS A 149 4.56 17.40 -32.28
CA LYS A 149 4.62 16.30 -33.26
C LYS A 149 3.24 15.80 -33.64
N GLU A 150 2.33 15.62 -32.68
CA GLU A 150 0.96 15.18 -32.96
C GLU A 150 0.21 16.22 -33.82
N ARG A 151 0.37 17.51 -33.52
CA ARG A 151 -0.17 18.60 -34.34
C ARG A 151 0.40 18.58 -35.75
N GLN A 152 1.71 18.40 -35.90
CA GLN A 152 2.36 18.31 -37.21
C GLN A 152 1.90 17.07 -37.99
N ALA A 153 1.77 15.92 -37.33
CA ALA A 153 1.28 14.68 -37.93
C ALA A 153 -0.16 14.83 -38.41
N LYS A 154 -1.03 15.45 -37.61
CA LYS A 154 -2.41 15.74 -37.99
C LYS A 154 -2.49 16.70 -39.17
N ALA A 155 -1.68 17.77 -39.18
CA ALA A 155 -1.62 18.69 -40.31
C ALA A 155 -1.11 18.00 -41.59
N ALA A 156 -0.17 17.06 -41.47
CA ALA A 156 0.32 16.26 -42.59
C ALA A 156 -0.75 15.31 -43.14
N GLN A 157 -1.52 14.65 -42.26
CA GLN A 157 -2.67 13.82 -42.64
C GLN A 157 -3.74 14.65 -43.37
N ASP A 158 -4.12 15.80 -42.82
CA ASP A 158 -5.10 16.70 -43.45
C ASP A 158 -4.65 17.15 -44.85
N LEU A 159 -3.34 17.40 -45.04
CA LEU A 159 -2.75 17.74 -46.33
C LEU A 159 -2.80 16.55 -47.31
N GLU A 160 -2.49 15.35 -46.83
CA GLU A 160 -2.54 14.11 -47.61
C GLU A 160 -3.97 13.79 -48.05
N ASP A 161 -4.95 13.85 -47.14
CA ASP A 161 -6.37 13.67 -47.42
C ASP A 161 -6.87 14.67 -48.46
N ARG A 162 -6.46 15.94 -48.35
CA ARG A 162 -6.80 16.97 -49.34
C ARG A 162 -6.17 16.68 -50.69
N ALA A 163 -4.92 16.23 -50.73
CA ALA A 163 -4.25 15.84 -51.95
C ALA A 163 -4.92 14.61 -52.60
N GLU A 164 -5.32 13.63 -51.80
CA GLU A 164 -6.04 12.45 -52.28
C GLU A 164 -7.43 12.83 -52.82
N ALA A 165 -8.17 13.70 -52.13
CA ALA A 165 -9.46 14.21 -52.61
C ALA A 165 -9.31 14.90 -53.98
N LEU A 166 -8.27 15.72 -54.14
CA LEU A 166 -7.96 16.35 -55.43
C LEU A 166 -7.57 15.31 -56.50
N ARG A 167 -6.81 14.26 -56.15
CA ARG A 167 -6.48 13.14 -57.05
C ARG A 167 -7.74 12.38 -57.48
N ARG A 168 -8.63 12.04 -56.56
CA ARG A 168 -9.92 11.38 -56.85
C ARG A 168 -10.81 12.24 -57.74
N VAL A 169 -10.86 13.56 -57.52
CA VAL A 169 -11.59 14.50 -58.39
C VAL A 169 -10.97 14.52 -59.79
N ARG A 170 -9.64 14.53 -59.88
CA ARG A 170 -8.91 14.50 -61.15
C ARG A 170 -9.15 13.19 -61.90
N GLU A 171 -9.02 12.04 -61.24
CA GLU A 171 -9.27 10.72 -61.82
C GLU A 171 -10.72 10.59 -62.30
N ASN A 172 -11.70 10.98 -61.49
CA ASN A 172 -13.11 11.03 -61.88
C ASN A 172 -13.34 11.93 -63.11
N ARG A 173 -12.61 13.05 -63.22
CA ARG A 173 -12.68 13.96 -64.37
C ARG A 173 -12.07 13.30 -65.62
N GLU A 174 -10.93 12.63 -65.47
CA GLU A 174 -10.25 11.89 -66.54
C GLU A 174 -11.07 10.66 -67.00
N GLU A 175 -11.66 9.89 -66.08
CA GLU A 175 -12.54 8.76 -66.38
C GLU A 175 -13.81 9.22 -67.10
N LYS A 176 -14.46 10.29 -66.63
CA LYS A 176 -15.59 10.91 -67.35
C LYS A 176 -15.18 11.36 -68.76
N ALA A 177 -13.97 11.90 -68.93
CA ALA A 177 -13.45 12.26 -70.26
C ALA A 177 -13.23 11.01 -71.14
N ARG A 178 -12.59 9.95 -70.61
CA ARG A 178 -12.40 8.66 -71.30
C ARG A 178 -13.73 8.01 -71.68
N ARG A 179 -14.69 7.95 -70.76
CA ARG A 179 -16.05 7.41 -71.02
C ARG A 179 -16.80 8.24 -72.05
N LYS A 180 -16.65 9.57 -72.06
CA LYS A 180 -17.19 10.43 -73.13
C LYS A 180 -16.54 10.11 -74.48
N GLN A 181 -15.22 9.95 -74.55
CA GLN A 181 -14.52 9.55 -75.77
C GLN A 181 -14.97 8.17 -76.26
N MET A 182 -15.06 7.18 -75.37
CA MET A 182 -15.53 5.83 -75.69
C MET A 182 -17.00 5.81 -76.13
N LYS A 183 -17.88 6.59 -75.49
CA LYS A 183 -19.27 6.73 -75.94
C LYS A 183 -19.35 7.39 -77.32
N LYS A 184 -18.50 8.39 -77.60
CA LYS A 184 -18.42 9.01 -78.93
C LYS A 184 -17.94 8.00 -79.98
N SER A 185 -16.93 7.17 -79.68
CA SER A 185 -16.45 6.14 -80.60
C SER A 185 -17.43 4.98 -80.78
N ILE A 186 -18.13 4.53 -79.72
CA ILE A 186 -19.18 3.50 -79.81
C ILE A 186 -20.40 4.03 -80.57
N LYS A 187 -20.82 5.27 -80.32
CA LYS A 187 -21.93 5.89 -81.07
C LYS A 187 -21.57 6.10 -82.55
N ALA A 188 -20.29 6.34 -82.86
CA ALA A 188 -19.79 6.39 -84.23
C ALA A 188 -19.74 5.01 -84.90
N THR A 189 -19.67 3.91 -84.14
CA THR A 189 -19.47 2.55 -84.68
C THR A 189 -20.69 1.62 -84.60
N LYS A 190 -21.70 1.87 -83.73
CA LYS A 190 -22.83 0.94 -83.55
C LYS A 190 -24.13 1.63 -83.09
N GLY A 191 -25.16 1.67 -83.93
CA GLY A 191 -26.51 2.08 -83.55
C GLY A 191 -27.42 0.89 -83.26
N ILE A 192 -27.69 0.53 -81.99
CA ILE A 192 -28.63 -0.56 -81.59
C ILE A 192 -29.33 -0.29 -80.24
N LYS A 193 -30.64 -0.57 -80.15
CA LYS A 193 -31.56 -0.52 -78.97
C LYS A 193 -31.57 -1.85 -78.17
N LYS A 194 -31.83 -1.84 -76.84
CA LYS A 194 -31.88 -3.03 -75.93
C LYS A 194 -33.30 -3.30 -75.36
N GLN A 195 -33.60 -4.57 -75.04
CA GLN A 195 -34.82 -5.13 -74.39
C GLN A 195 -34.46 -5.94 -73.11
N PRO A 196 -35.33 -6.10 -72.09
CA PRO A 196 -35.01 -6.79 -70.81
C PRO A 196 -35.59 -8.22 -70.68
N GLY A 197 -34.99 -9.04 -69.80
CA GLY A 197 -35.33 -10.46 -69.52
C GLY A 197 -36.17 -10.71 -68.24
N PRO A 198 -36.41 -11.99 -67.85
CA PRO A 198 -37.58 -12.43 -67.06
C PRO A 198 -37.41 -12.53 -65.53
N SER A 199 -38.56 -12.59 -64.82
CA SER A 199 -38.78 -12.37 -63.37
C SER A 199 -39.01 -13.66 -62.54
N ASN A 200 -38.55 -13.68 -61.29
CA ASN A 200 -38.78 -14.73 -60.26
C ASN A 200 -40.16 -14.60 -59.56
N GLY A 201 -40.87 -15.72 -59.33
CA GLY A 201 -42.00 -15.84 -58.38
C GLY A 201 -43.32 -16.37 -58.99
N THR A 202 -43.48 -17.68 -59.14
CA THR A 202 -44.46 -18.27 -60.10
C THR A 202 -45.78 -18.80 -59.50
N VAL A 203 -46.08 -18.64 -58.20
CA VAL A 203 -47.36 -19.14 -57.63
C VAL A 203 -48.05 -18.06 -56.81
N LEU A 204 -49.24 -17.65 -57.27
CA LEU A 204 -50.05 -16.57 -56.69
C LEU A 204 -51.14 -17.17 -55.78
N VAL A 205 -50.76 -17.56 -54.55
CA VAL A 205 -51.71 -18.07 -53.56
C VAL A 205 -52.46 -16.90 -52.91
N PRO A 206 -53.81 -16.86 -52.95
CA PRO A 206 -54.59 -15.83 -52.29
C PRO A 206 -54.34 -15.79 -50.79
N GLY A 207 -54.17 -14.59 -50.22
CA GLY A 207 -53.81 -14.42 -48.81
C GLY A 207 -54.80 -15.06 -47.82
N ASP A 208 -56.09 -15.06 -48.16
CA ASP A 208 -57.16 -15.61 -47.33
C ASP A 208 -57.31 -17.14 -47.38
N TYR A 209 -56.48 -17.82 -48.17
CA TYR A 209 -56.49 -19.28 -48.25
C TYR A 209 -56.22 -19.90 -46.87
N LEU A 210 -57.17 -20.71 -46.39
CA LEU A 210 -57.13 -21.35 -45.08
C LEU A 210 -56.36 -22.67 -45.17
N VAL A 211 -55.19 -22.70 -44.55
CA VAL A 211 -54.33 -23.87 -44.43
C VAL A 211 -54.61 -24.56 -43.10
N ASP A 212 -55.01 -25.82 -43.16
CA ASP A 212 -55.22 -26.66 -41.99
C ASP A 212 -53.89 -27.32 -41.57
N LEU A 213 -53.34 -26.88 -40.43
CA LEU A 213 -52.08 -27.40 -39.87
C LEU A 213 -52.34 -28.48 -38.79
N GLY A 214 -53.53 -29.10 -38.78
CA GLY A 214 -53.90 -30.22 -37.91
C GLY A 214 -54.46 -29.78 -36.56
N SER A 215 -53.77 -28.90 -35.83
CA SER A 215 -54.25 -28.37 -34.53
C SER A 215 -54.82 -26.95 -34.63
N VAL A 216 -54.44 -26.18 -35.65
CA VAL A 216 -54.85 -24.80 -35.87
C VAL A 216 -55.00 -24.53 -37.37
N LYS A 217 -56.09 -23.87 -37.78
CA LYS A 217 -56.26 -23.36 -39.14
C LYS A 217 -55.70 -21.95 -39.23
N LYS A 218 -54.77 -21.70 -40.16
CA LYS A 218 -54.15 -20.39 -40.38
C LYS A 218 -54.35 -19.93 -41.81
N LYS A 219 -54.43 -18.62 -42.02
CA LYS A 219 -54.46 -18.04 -43.37
C LYS A 219 -53.06 -18.02 -43.99
N TYR A 220 -52.97 -18.09 -45.31
CA TYR A 220 -51.69 -18.10 -46.02
C TYR A 220 -50.83 -16.87 -45.71
N TRP A 221 -51.43 -15.67 -45.59
CA TRP A 221 -50.69 -14.47 -45.19
C TRP A 221 -50.08 -14.58 -43.78
N GLU A 222 -50.71 -15.30 -42.86
CA GLU A 222 -50.17 -15.53 -41.52
C GLU A 222 -48.93 -16.42 -41.56
N LEU A 223 -48.89 -17.40 -42.48
CA LEU A 223 -47.69 -18.22 -42.72
C LEU A 223 -46.54 -17.39 -43.29
N VAL A 224 -46.84 -16.48 -44.21
CA VAL A 224 -45.86 -15.53 -44.76
C VAL A 224 -45.32 -14.60 -43.67
N CYS A 225 -46.18 -14.10 -42.78
CA CYS A 225 -45.77 -13.32 -41.61
C CYS A 225 -44.91 -14.13 -40.64
N ASP A 226 -45.24 -15.41 -40.39
CA ASP A 226 -44.45 -16.32 -39.56
C ASP A 226 -43.05 -16.56 -40.16
N LYS A 227 -42.94 -16.76 -41.47
CA LYS A 227 -41.65 -16.84 -42.18
C LYS A 227 -40.84 -15.55 -42.05
N LEU A 228 -41.47 -14.38 -42.24
CA LEU A 228 -40.77 -13.10 -42.12
C LEU A 228 -40.28 -12.85 -40.69
N ARG A 229 -41.08 -13.21 -39.67
CA ARG A 229 -40.65 -13.16 -38.27
C ARG A 229 -39.46 -14.10 -38.00
N ALA A 230 -39.49 -15.32 -38.53
CA ALA A 230 -38.38 -16.26 -38.38
C ALA A 230 -37.10 -15.78 -39.08
N VAL A 231 -37.21 -15.21 -40.29
CA VAL A 231 -36.06 -14.62 -41.00
C VAL A 231 -35.47 -13.43 -40.23
N GLN A 232 -36.32 -12.57 -39.67
CA GLN A 232 -35.85 -11.44 -38.89
C GLN A 232 -35.20 -11.89 -37.57
N ALA A 233 -35.71 -12.95 -36.93
CA ALA A 233 -35.11 -13.53 -35.74
C ALA A 233 -33.68 -14.05 -35.99
N VAL A 234 -33.48 -14.84 -37.06
CA VAL A 234 -32.14 -15.30 -37.48
C VAL A 234 -31.21 -14.11 -37.75
N ARG A 235 -31.70 -13.08 -38.46
CA ARG A 235 -30.91 -11.89 -38.75
C ARG A 235 -30.52 -11.10 -37.50
N ASN A 236 -31.41 -11.01 -36.52
CA ASN A 236 -31.14 -10.33 -35.26
C ASN A 236 -30.10 -11.09 -34.44
N LEU A 237 -30.20 -12.42 -34.37
CA LEU A 237 -29.23 -13.28 -33.69
C LEU A 237 -27.84 -13.23 -34.35
N GLN A 238 -27.79 -13.23 -35.69
CA GLN A 238 -26.55 -13.07 -36.44
C GLN A 238 -25.89 -11.69 -36.25
N LYS A 239 -26.67 -10.64 -35.97
CA LYS A 239 -26.14 -9.29 -35.72
C LYS A 239 -25.63 -9.08 -34.29
N LEU A 240 -26.11 -9.87 -33.33
CA LEU A 240 -25.76 -9.74 -31.92
C LEU A 240 -24.51 -10.57 -31.54
N ASP A 241 -23.83 -11.18 -32.52
CA ASP A 241 -22.71 -12.11 -32.32
C ASP A 241 -22.98 -13.10 -31.17
N ALA A 242 -24.18 -13.68 -31.18
CA ALA A 242 -24.65 -14.54 -30.11
C ALA A 242 -23.75 -15.79 -30.00
N THR A 243 -23.05 -15.91 -28.88
CA THR A 243 -22.16 -17.02 -28.52
C THR A 243 -22.92 -18.34 -28.21
N ASN A 244 -24.26 -18.33 -28.23
CA ASN A 244 -25.10 -19.53 -28.11
C ASN A 244 -25.40 -20.12 -29.50
N SER A 245 -24.52 -21.00 -29.99
CA SER A 245 -24.69 -21.75 -31.26
C SER A 245 -26.04 -22.47 -31.35
N GLN A 246 -26.53 -22.99 -30.22
CA GLN A 246 -27.79 -23.74 -30.16
C GLN A 246 -29.02 -22.85 -30.45
N GLU A 247 -29.03 -21.58 -30.02
CA GLU A 247 -30.18 -20.68 -30.25
C GLU A 247 -30.27 -20.23 -31.71
N LEU A 248 -29.11 -20.06 -32.37
CA LEU A 248 -29.05 -19.74 -33.79
C LEU A 248 -29.54 -20.93 -34.62
N GLU A 249 -29.07 -22.14 -34.31
CA GLU A 249 -29.51 -23.37 -34.98
C GLU A 249 -31.02 -23.60 -34.82
N ASP A 250 -31.58 -23.34 -33.64
CA ASP A 250 -33.02 -23.48 -33.41
C ASP A 250 -33.84 -22.40 -34.14
N ALA A 251 -33.32 -21.18 -34.26
CA ALA A 251 -33.95 -20.13 -35.07
C ALA A 251 -33.91 -20.46 -36.57
N GLU A 252 -32.82 -21.03 -37.06
CA GLU A 252 -32.68 -21.49 -38.44
C GLU A 252 -33.62 -22.66 -38.74
N LYS A 253 -33.74 -23.63 -37.84
CA LYS A 253 -34.72 -24.73 -37.96
C LYS A 253 -36.15 -24.18 -38.06
N LYS A 254 -36.52 -23.22 -37.20
CA LYS A 254 -37.84 -22.55 -37.27
C LYS A 254 -38.07 -21.80 -38.59
N MET A 255 -37.02 -21.17 -39.14
CA MET A 255 -37.11 -20.52 -40.46
C MET A 255 -37.33 -21.54 -41.58
N ILE A 256 -36.63 -22.68 -41.55
CA ILE A 256 -36.78 -23.75 -42.54
C ILE A 256 -38.18 -24.36 -42.45
N GLU A 257 -38.67 -24.65 -41.23
CA GLU A 257 -40.02 -25.18 -41.01
C GLU A 257 -41.10 -24.21 -41.53
N ALA A 258 -40.94 -22.90 -41.31
CA ALA A 258 -41.86 -21.89 -41.84
C ALA A 258 -41.86 -21.84 -43.39
N ARG A 259 -40.71 -22.08 -44.03
CA ARG A 259 -40.61 -22.18 -45.49
C ARG A 259 -41.28 -23.45 -46.01
N GLN A 260 -41.11 -24.58 -45.33
CA GLN A 260 -41.75 -25.84 -45.67
C GLN A 260 -43.28 -25.71 -45.56
N ARG A 261 -43.80 -25.11 -44.48
CA ARG A 261 -45.24 -24.86 -44.33
C ARG A 261 -45.83 -23.99 -45.43
N ILE A 262 -45.08 -23.00 -45.94
CA ILE A 262 -45.51 -22.18 -47.08
C ILE A 262 -45.51 -23.02 -48.36
N HIS A 263 -44.47 -23.81 -48.58
CA HIS A 263 -44.39 -24.68 -49.75
C HIS A 263 -45.51 -25.74 -49.77
N ASP A 264 -45.78 -26.37 -48.63
CA ASP A 264 -46.87 -27.34 -48.47
C ASP A 264 -48.23 -26.68 -48.69
N ALA A 265 -48.41 -25.44 -48.23
CA ALA A 265 -49.61 -24.65 -48.50
C ALA A 265 -49.76 -24.29 -49.99
N GLU A 266 -48.68 -23.90 -50.66
CA GLU A 266 -48.65 -23.63 -52.10
C GLU A 266 -48.97 -24.89 -52.90
N MET A 267 -48.39 -26.04 -52.54
CA MET A 267 -48.65 -27.33 -53.18
C MET A 267 -50.09 -27.80 -52.96
N LYS A 268 -50.61 -27.66 -51.74
CA LYS A 268 -52.00 -28.00 -51.43
C LYS A 268 -52.98 -27.08 -52.18
N PHE A 269 -52.69 -25.77 -52.24
CA PHE A 269 -53.50 -24.85 -53.04
C PHE A 269 -53.48 -25.24 -54.52
N GLN A 270 -52.32 -25.59 -55.08
CA GLN A 270 -52.24 -26.07 -56.45
C GLN A 270 -53.06 -27.35 -56.68
N GLN A 271 -53.00 -28.31 -55.76
CA GLN A 271 -53.82 -29.54 -55.82
C GLN A 271 -55.32 -29.24 -55.73
N ASP A 272 -55.73 -28.36 -54.81
CA ASP A 272 -57.12 -27.97 -54.63
C ASP A 272 -57.64 -27.17 -55.84
N THR A 273 -56.80 -26.34 -56.48
CA THR A 273 -57.17 -25.63 -57.72
C THR A 273 -57.15 -26.51 -58.97
N ALA A 274 -56.41 -27.63 -58.96
CA ALA A 274 -56.35 -28.58 -60.07
C ALA A 274 -57.43 -29.67 -59.97
N ALA A 275 -58.03 -29.85 -58.79
CA ALA A 275 -59.13 -30.79 -58.53
C ALA A 275 -60.54 -30.17 -58.72
N VAL A 276 -60.61 -28.86 -59.05
CA VAL A 276 -61.82 -28.08 -59.37
C VAL A 276 -61.90 -27.86 -60.86
#